data_AF-A0A3S3TL32-F1
#
_entry.id   AF-A0A3S3TL32-F1
#
_cell.length_a   1.000
_cell.length_b   1.000
_cell.length_c   1.000
_cell.angle_alpha   90.00
_cell.angle_beta   90.00
_cell.angle_gamma   90.00
#
_symmetry.space_group_name_H-M   'P 1'
#
loop_
_entity.id
_entity.type
_entity.pdbx_description
1 polymer ?
#
loop_
_entity_poly.entity_id
_entity_poly.type
_entity_poly.pdbx_seq_one_letter_code
_entity_poly.pdbx_strand_id
1 'polypeptide(L)' 'MFGSNNHAFAPETDAGMLGHGIADPDQIEILAKAVSDYCARHRIVADDERERIAIKVMCLFRRGVIEPLQLSEELERVR' A
#
# COMPACT_ATOMS: atom_id res chain seq x y z
N MET A 1 11.65 21.40 37.33
CA MET A 1 10.42 21.41 36.53
C MET A 1 10.83 21.37 35.07
N PHE A 2 10.91 20.19 34.47
CA PHE A 2 11.23 20.04 33.05
C PHE A 2 9.90 20.04 32.29
N GLY A 3 9.53 21.20 31.77
CA GLY A 3 8.36 21.36 30.91
C GLY A 3 8.76 21.08 29.47
N SER A 4 8.41 19.90 28.98
CA SER A 4 8.61 19.47 27.60
C SER A 4 7.83 20.36 26.63
N ASN A 5 8.52 20.91 25.63
CA ASN A 5 7.90 21.57 24.50
C ASN A 5 7.05 20.56 23.73
N ASN A 6 5.73 20.78 23.72
CA ASN A 6 4.82 20.11 22.80
C ASN A 6 5.12 20.56 21.37
N HIS A 7 6.01 19.84 20.68
CA HIS A 7 5.96 19.79 19.24
C HIS A 7 4.68 19.03 18.87
N ALA A 8 3.67 19.77 18.45
CA ALA A 8 2.52 19.22 17.77
C ALA A 8 3.04 18.48 16.52
N PHE A 9 3.04 17.15 16.59
CA PHE A 9 3.25 16.29 15.45
C PHE A 9 1.95 16.35 14.64
N ALA A 10 1.89 17.23 13.65
CA ALA A 10 0.83 17.19 12.66
C ALA A 10 0.99 15.88 11.87
N PRO A 11 -0.05 15.05 11.70
CA PRO A 11 -0.03 14.02 10.69
C PRO A 11 -0.30 14.75 9.37
N GLU A 12 0.76 15.14 8.67
CA GLU A 12 0.63 15.52 7.27
C GLU A 12 0.42 14.23 6.47
N THR A 13 -0.82 13.76 6.46
CA THR A 13 -1.32 12.79 5.50
C THR A 13 -1.38 13.49 4.13
N ASP A 14 -0.23 13.75 3.54
CA ASP A 14 -0.15 13.98 2.09
C ASP A 14 -0.22 12.61 1.42
N ALA A 15 -1.45 12.19 1.20
CA ALA A 15 -1.80 11.01 0.42
C ALA A 15 -1.46 11.26 -1.06
N GLY A 16 -0.18 11.18 -1.38
CA GLY A 16 0.33 11.32 -2.73
C GLY A 16 1.80 10.98 -2.70
N MET A 17 2.20 9.99 -3.49
CA MET A 17 3.61 9.65 -3.67
C MET A 17 4.38 10.90 -4.16
N LEU A 18 4.95 11.67 -3.24
CA LEU A 18 5.76 12.84 -3.54
C LEU A 18 7.08 12.37 -4.18
N GLY A 19 7.11 12.41 -5.51
CA GLY A 19 8.27 12.84 -6.28
C GLY A 19 9.47 11.90 -6.45
N HIS A 20 9.61 10.81 -5.68
CA HIS A 20 10.87 10.04 -5.71
C HIS A 20 10.74 8.53 -5.82
N GLY A 21 9.67 7.96 -6.41
CA GLY A 21 9.66 6.55 -6.83
C GLY A 21 9.94 5.48 -5.74
N ILE A 22 10.08 5.89 -4.49
CA ILE A 22 10.37 5.08 -3.32
C ILE A 22 9.14 5.18 -2.43
N ALA A 23 8.64 4.02 -2.02
CA ALA A 23 7.55 3.94 -1.06
C ALA A 23 8.09 4.11 0.36
N ASP A 24 7.41 4.92 1.16
CA ASP A 24 7.70 5.02 2.60
C ASP A 24 7.32 3.72 3.32
N PRO A 25 7.86 3.45 4.53
CA PRO A 25 7.59 2.20 5.26
C PRO A 25 6.09 1.88 5.39
N ASP A 26 5.27 2.87 5.71
CA ASP A 26 3.81 2.71 5.86
C ASP A 26 3.15 2.30 4.53
N GLN A 27 3.64 2.85 3.41
CA GLN A 27 3.16 2.50 2.08
C GLN A 27 3.57 1.08 1.69
N ILE A 28 4.79 0.65 2.05
CA ILE A 28 5.26 -0.72 1.85
C ILE A 28 4.37 -1.69 2.63
N GLU A 29 4.01 -1.37 3.87
CA GLU A 29 3.14 -2.21 4.69
C GLU A 29 1.75 -2.36 4.06
N ILE A 30 1.16 -1.26 3.57
CA ILE A 30 -0.11 -1.26 2.84
C ILE A 30 -0.03 -2.18 1.61
N LEU A 31 0.99 -2.01 0.77
CA LEU A 31 1.19 -2.79 -0.46
C LEU A 31 1.39 -4.27 -0.14
N ALA A 32 2.24 -4.59 0.84
CA ALA A 32 2.52 -5.96 1.26
C ALA A 32 1.27 -6.65 1.82
N LYS A 33 0.46 -5.93 2.62
CA LYS A 33 -0.80 -6.42 3.15
C LYS A 33 -1.81 -6.68 2.03
N ALA A 34 -1.97 -5.75 1.09
CA ALA A 34 -2.89 -5.91 -0.04
C ALA A 34 -2.55 -7.14 -0.89
N VAL A 35 -1.27 -7.33 -1.23
CA VAL A 35 -0.80 -8.51 -1.97
C VAL A 35 -1.02 -9.79 -1.18
N SER A 36 -0.66 -9.81 0.11
CA SER A 36 -0.77 -11.01 0.95
C SER A 36 -2.22 -11.42 1.15
N ASP A 37 -3.11 -10.46 1.46
CA ASP A 37 -4.54 -10.71 1.65
C ASP A 37 -5.18 -11.23 0.35
N TYR A 38 -4.87 -10.60 -0.80
CA TYR A 38 -5.36 -11.07 -2.08
C TYR A 38 -4.88 -12.49 -2.39
N CYS A 39 -3.57 -12.74 -2.27
CA CYS A 39 -3.01 -14.06 -2.56
C CYS A 39 -3.59 -15.15 -1.63
N ALA A 40 -3.78 -14.85 -0.35
CA ALA A 40 -4.39 -15.76 0.61
C ALA A 40 -5.84 -16.10 0.24
N ARG A 41 -6.66 -15.09 -0.11
CA ARG A 41 -8.06 -15.30 -0.52
C ARG A 41 -8.18 -16.15 -1.78
N HIS A 42 -7.28 -15.95 -2.76
CA HIS A 42 -7.31 -16.68 -4.03
C HIS A 42 -6.47 -17.96 -4.04
N ARG A 43 -5.84 -18.32 -2.91
CA ARG A 43 -4.94 -19.47 -2.77
C ARG A 43 -3.79 -19.45 -3.79
N ILE A 44 -3.29 -18.25 -4.09
CA ILE A 44 -2.15 -18.03 -4.98
C ILE A 44 -0.89 -18.36 -4.19
N VAL A 45 -0.21 -19.44 -4.59
CA VAL A 45 1.02 -19.94 -3.96
C VAL A 45 2.24 -19.82 -4.87
N ALA A 46 2.03 -19.68 -6.18
CA ALA A 46 3.10 -19.61 -7.16
C ALA A 46 3.73 -18.21 -7.17
N ASP A 47 5.06 -18.15 -7.06
CA ASP A 47 5.77 -16.88 -6.91
C ASP A 47 5.66 -15.97 -8.15
N ASP A 48 5.58 -16.55 -9.35
CA ASP A 48 5.36 -15.80 -10.59
C ASP A 48 3.97 -15.15 -10.64
N GLU A 49 2.95 -15.84 -10.13
CA GLU A 49 1.60 -15.28 -10.02
C GLU A 49 1.56 -14.19 -8.94
N ARG A 50 2.23 -14.39 -7.80
CA ARG A 50 2.33 -13.38 -6.73
C ARG A 50 3.05 -12.11 -7.22
N GLU A 51 4.10 -12.25 -8.01
CA GLU A 51 4.81 -11.12 -8.61
C GLU A 51 3.89 -10.31 -9.55
N ARG A 52 3.12 -10.98 -10.40
CA ARG A 52 2.13 -10.31 -11.27
C ARG A 52 1.09 -9.55 -10.47
N ILE A 53 0.61 -10.12 -9.37
CA ILE A 53 -0.32 -9.43 -8.47
C ILE A 53 0.35 -8.20 -7.84
N ALA A 54 1.57 -8.32 -7.34
CA ALA A 54 2.31 -7.20 -6.75
C ALA A 54 2.48 -6.03 -7.74
N ILE A 55 2.84 -6.31 -9.00
CA ILE A 55 2.94 -5.29 -10.04
C ILE A 55 1.59 -4.58 -10.26
N LYS A 56 0.49 -5.32 -10.33
CA LYS A 56 -0.85 -4.74 -10.49
C LYS A 56 -1.24 -3.86 -9.30
N VAL A 57 -0.99 -4.32 -8.07
CA VAL A 57 -1.22 -3.55 -6.84
C VAL A 57 -0.42 -2.24 -6.85
N MET A 58 0.86 -2.29 -7.19
CA MET A 58 1.71 -1.09 -7.27
C MET A 58 1.20 -0.10 -8.33
N CYS A 59 0.72 -0.60 -9.47
CA CYS A 59 0.12 0.24 -10.51
C CYS A 59 -1.17 0.93 -10.04
N LEU A 60 -2.03 0.23 -9.29
CA LEU A 60 -3.24 0.81 -8.70
C LEU A 60 -2.91 1.83 -7.61
N PHE A 61 -1.93 1.53 -6.77
CA PHE A 61 -1.45 2.44 -5.72
C PHE A 61 -0.91 3.74 -6.31
N ARG A 62 -0.11 3.65 -7.38
CA ARG A 62 0.37 4.84 -8.11
C ARG A 62 -0.76 5.69 -8.70
N ARG A 63 -1.92 5.10 -8.97
CA ARG A 63 -3.12 5.80 -9.47
C ARG A 63 -3.94 6.44 -8.35
N GLY A 64 -3.50 6.34 -7.09
CA GLY A 64 -4.15 6.94 -5.92
C GLY A 64 -5.00 5.96 -5.09
N VAL A 65 -5.00 4.66 -5.40
CA VAL A 65 -5.72 3.66 -4.60
C VAL A 65 -4.86 3.23 -3.41
N ILE A 66 -5.04 3.86 -2.26
CA ILE A 66 -4.18 3.66 -1.08
C ILE A 66 -4.72 2.67 -0.05
N GLU A 67 -6.00 2.31 -0.13
CA GLU A 67 -6.62 1.41 0.84
C GLU A 67 -6.45 -0.07 0.44
N PRO A 68 -5.96 -0.95 1.34
CA PRO A 68 -5.74 -2.37 1.04
C PRO A 68 -6.98 -3.12 0.53
N LEU A 69 -8.15 -2.77 1.06
CA LEU A 69 -9.43 -3.36 0.64
C LEU A 69 -9.82 -2.89 -0.75
N GLN A 70 -9.63 -1.60 -1.06
CA GLN A 70 -9.92 -1.06 -2.38
C GLN A 70 -8.95 -1.59 -3.44
N LEU A 71 -7.66 -1.73 -3.11
CA LEU A 71 -6.67 -2.39 -3.97
C LEU A 71 -7.09 -3.82 -4.33
N SER A 72 -7.61 -4.54 -3.33
CA SER A 72 -8.16 -5.88 -3.49
C SER A 72 -9.39 -5.93 -4.41
N GLU A 73 -10.34 -5.02 -4.24
CA GLU A 73 -11.56 -4.96 -5.05
C GLU A 73 -11.26 -4.54 -6.50
N GLU A 74 -10.37 -3.56 -6.69
CA GLU A 74 -9.94 -3.12 -8.02
C GLU A 74 -9.17 -4.22 -8.76
N LEU A 75 -8.35 -5.01 -8.05
CA LEU A 75 -7.68 -6.19 -8.62
C LEU A 75 -8.66 -7.20 -9.23
N GLU A 76 -9.82 -7.40 -8.61
CA GLU A 76 -10.87 -8.30 -9.12
C GLU A 76 -11.53 -7.73 -10.38
N ARG A 77 -11.59 -6.41 -10.53
CA ARG A 77 -12.16 -5.74 -11.71
C ARG A 77 -11.22 -5.74 -12.92
N VAL A 78 -9.91 -5.80 -12.69
CA VAL A 78 -8.88 -5.78 -13.75
C VAL A 78 -8.28 -7.16 -14.06
N ARG A 79 -8.91 -8.23 -13.55
CA ARG A 79 -8.57 -9.62 -13.90
C ARG A 79 -9.33 -10.05 -15.14
#